data_AF-A0A225CC51-F1
#
_entry.id   AF-A0A225CC51-F1
#
_cell.length_a   1.000
_cell.length_b   1.000
_cell.length_c   1.000
_cell.angle_alpha   90.00
_cell.angle_beta   90.00
_cell.angle_gamma   90.00
#
_symmetry.space_group_name_H-M   'P 1'
#
loop_
_entity.id
_entity.type
_entity.pdbx_description
1 polymer ?
#
loop_
_entity_poly.entity_id
_entity_poly.type
_entity_poly.pdbx_seq_one_letter_code
_entity_poly.pdbx_strand_id
1 'polypeptide(L)'
;MTTTITVDLDRPGATISRHLYGHFAEHLGRCIYDGFFVGEDSPVPNAGGIRLDVVEALRALDIPNLRWPGGCFADRYHWREGVGPREERPKLINTHWGGAVEDNSFGTHEFMALCELLGADAYVSGNIGSGTVQEMSDWVEYLTGAGQSRMADLRRANGRDEPWTVPFWGLGNEAWGCGGNMRSVTYADLARQFGTFCESGGATPLHRIAAGADTMDTEWTETLMRVIPEMDAHPFSSVPWESISVHYYTLGGSWTAKGSATGFDEDAYWSTIVAAQGIEPLLRAHADVMDVHDPAKEYGMVLDEWGTWWDVEPGTNPGFLFQQNTIRDAMVAAWHFDVFHAFADRLRMANIAQTVNVLQAMLLTDPDGGEMVRTPTYHVFEMNRGHHDATSLPAVVAGPVRRVDGREIPLASASASAKDGRVLVSLTNVDLDEPQEVVVSFRGGRAVDVVGRILTADRPDAHNRPGDADAVHPVPLEGIETTADGVRLTLPPHSFATLSLRLEA
;
A
#
# COMPACT_ATOMS: atom_id res chain seq x y z
N MET A 1 31.13 5.29 -7.52
CA MET A 1 30.58 5.91 -8.75
C MET A 1 29.83 7.18 -8.37
N THR A 2 29.57 8.12 -9.29
CA THR A 2 28.89 9.40 -8.93
C THR A 2 27.47 9.46 -9.50
N THR A 3 26.50 9.67 -8.63
CA THR A 3 25.10 9.98 -8.96
C THR A 3 24.86 11.46 -8.72
N THR A 4 24.27 12.14 -9.70
CA THR A 4 23.85 13.54 -9.61
C THR A 4 22.33 13.60 -9.56
N ILE A 5 21.80 14.35 -8.61
CA ILE A 5 20.37 14.59 -8.46
C ILE A 5 20.15 16.09 -8.53
N THR A 6 19.27 16.53 -9.43
CA THR A 6 18.88 17.93 -9.53
C THR A 6 17.42 18.08 -9.09
N VAL A 7 17.17 18.92 -8.09
CA VAL A 7 15.84 19.22 -7.57
C VAL A 7 15.47 20.67 -7.91
N ASP A 8 14.36 20.86 -8.65
CA ASP A 8 13.83 22.17 -8.98
C ASP A 8 12.87 22.64 -7.85
N LEU A 9 13.35 23.50 -6.95
CA LEU A 9 12.60 23.95 -5.77
C LEU A 9 11.48 24.95 -6.11
N ASP A 10 11.60 25.66 -7.24
CA ASP A 10 10.70 26.71 -7.70
C ASP A 10 9.65 26.22 -8.71
N ARG A 11 9.56 24.91 -8.92
CA ARG A 11 8.63 24.27 -9.87
C ARG A 11 7.73 23.25 -9.18
N PRO A 12 6.78 23.68 -8.33
CA PRO A 12 5.90 22.77 -7.61
C PRO A 12 5.11 21.88 -8.58
N GLY A 13 5.07 20.58 -8.28
CA GLY A 13 4.29 19.57 -8.98
C GLY A 13 2.96 19.26 -8.28
N ALA A 14 2.43 18.06 -8.54
CA ALA A 14 1.21 17.58 -7.88
C ALA A 14 1.42 17.29 -6.39
N THR A 15 0.33 17.30 -5.62
CA THR A 15 0.36 16.84 -4.23
C THR A 15 0.57 15.33 -4.19
N ILE A 16 1.58 14.89 -3.45
CA ILE A 16 1.80 13.48 -3.12
C ILE A 16 0.74 13.09 -2.10
N SER A 17 -0.29 12.41 -2.55
CA SER A 17 -1.37 11.94 -1.67
C SER A 17 -0.80 11.09 -0.54
N ARG A 18 -1.16 11.39 0.72
CA ARG A 18 -0.79 10.51 1.84
C ARG A 18 -1.25 9.07 1.62
N HIS A 19 -2.33 8.85 0.87
CA HIS A 19 -2.88 7.52 0.59
C HIS A 19 -1.99 6.65 -0.31
N LEU A 20 -0.88 7.17 -0.86
CA LEU A 20 0.17 6.35 -1.48
C LEU A 20 0.89 5.44 -0.46
N TYR A 21 0.75 5.75 0.83
CA TYR A 21 1.27 4.97 1.95
C TYR A 21 0.19 4.12 2.61
N GLY A 22 -0.85 3.73 1.86
CA GLY A 22 -1.94 2.90 2.35
C GLY A 22 -1.51 1.47 2.70
N HIS A 23 -2.37 0.81 3.46
CA HIS A 23 -2.11 -0.53 3.99
C HIS A 23 -3.24 -1.50 3.64
N PHE A 24 -2.94 -2.79 3.66
CA PHE A 24 -3.88 -3.85 3.28
C PHE A 24 -3.90 -4.95 4.35
N ALA A 25 -5.10 -5.33 4.82
CA ALA A 25 -5.29 -6.37 5.81
C ALA A 25 -6.41 -7.31 5.36
N GLU A 26 -6.03 -8.43 4.77
CA GLU A 26 -6.94 -9.51 4.42
C GLU A 26 -7.13 -10.47 5.60
N HIS A 27 -8.31 -11.10 5.67
CA HIS A 27 -8.51 -12.33 6.42
C HIS A 27 -7.65 -13.46 5.81
N LEU A 28 -6.35 -13.44 6.11
CA LEU A 28 -5.32 -14.30 5.55
C LEU A 28 -4.28 -14.61 6.63
N GLY A 29 -4.05 -15.91 6.87
CA GLY A 29 -3.02 -16.37 7.80
C GLY A 29 -3.14 -15.73 9.17
N ARG A 30 -2.11 -15.00 9.59
CA ARG A 30 -2.06 -14.27 10.87
C ARG A 30 -2.10 -12.75 10.71
N CYS A 31 -2.65 -12.25 9.60
CA CYS A 31 -2.80 -10.80 9.38
C CYS A 31 -3.83 -10.23 10.36
N ILE A 32 -5.08 -10.74 10.30
CA ILE A 32 -6.15 -10.33 11.22
C ILE A 32 -5.97 -11.00 12.58
N TYR A 33 -6.09 -12.32 12.65
CA TYR A 33 -5.95 -13.05 13.90
C TYR A 33 -4.49 -13.15 14.33
N ASP A 34 -4.22 -12.90 15.61
CA ASP A 34 -2.89 -12.64 16.19
C ASP A 34 -2.25 -11.31 15.73
N GLY A 35 -2.23 -11.01 14.43
CA GLY A 35 -1.63 -9.79 13.89
C GLY A 35 -2.31 -8.50 14.33
N PHE A 36 -3.65 -8.41 14.25
CA PHE A 36 -4.42 -7.27 14.76
C PHE A 36 -5.28 -7.65 15.96
N PHE A 37 -6.00 -8.77 15.85
CA PHE A 37 -7.02 -9.21 16.78
C PHE A 37 -6.56 -10.45 17.54
N VAL A 38 -6.45 -10.29 18.85
CA VAL A 38 -6.07 -11.34 19.81
C VAL A 38 -7.24 -11.79 20.68
N GLY A 39 -8.38 -11.08 20.62
CA GLY A 39 -9.53 -11.30 21.49
C GLY A 39 -9.40 -10.59 22.85
N GLU A 40 -10.54 -10.22 23.43
CA GLU A 40 -10.59 -9.38 24.64
C GLU A 40 -9.95 -10.03 25.87
N ASP A 41 -10.07 -11.35 25.99
CA ASP A 41 -9.51 -12.14 27.11
C ASP A 41 -8.01 -12.49 26.93
N SER A 42 -7.38 -12.03 25.84
CA SER A 42 -5.97 -12.28 25.58
C SER A 42 -5.06 -11.63 26.64
N PRO A 43 -3.97 -12.29 27.06
CA PRO A 43 -2.97 -11.66 27.93
C PRO A 43 -2.15 -10.56 27.23
N VAL A 44 -2.18 -10.50 25.89
CA VAL A 44 -1.55 -9.42 25.12
C VAL A 44 -2.33 -8.11 25.35
N PRO A 45 -1.68 -7.00 25.74
CA PRO A 45 -2.35 -5.72 25.93
C PRO A 45 -3.18 -5.32 24.72
N ASN A 46 -4.49 -5.16 24.92
CA ASN A 46 -5.45 -4.95 23.85
C ASN A 46 -6.56 -3.97 24.24
N ALA A 47 -7.22 -3.39 23.24
CA ALA A 47 -8.46 -2.63 23.38
C ALA A 47 -9.55 -3.28 22.52
N GLY A 48 -10.60 -3.83 23.16
CA GLY A 48 -11.65 -4.55 22.43
C GLY A 48 -11.14 -5.78 21.66
N GLY A 49 -10.05 -6.40 22.13
CA GLY A 49 -9.39 -7.52 21.47
C GLY A 49 -8.36 -7.12 20.41
N ILE A 50 -8.19 -5.83 20.11
CA ILE A 50 -7.18 -5.33 19.17
C ILE A 50 -5.88 -5.04 19.92
N ARG A 51 -4.76 -5.69 19.55
CA ARG A 51 -3.48 -5.54 20.26
C ARG A 51 -2.88 -4.14 20.09
N LEU A 52 -2.45 -3.53 21.21
CA LEU A 52 -2.07 -2.12 21.25
C LEU A 52 -0.65 -1.83 20.74
N ASP A 53 0.27 -2.78 20.85
CA ASP A 53 1.64 -2.66 20.33
C ASP A 53 1.66 -2.46 18.80
N VAL A 54 0.81 -3.20 18.07
CA VAL A 54 0.63 -3.04 16.62
C VAL A 54 -0.04 -1.70 16.29
N VAL A 55 -1.08 -1.31 17.03
CA VAL A 55 -1.73 -0.01 16.83
C VAL A 55 -0.74 1.13 17.05
N GLU A 56 0.05 1.11 18.11
CA GLU A 56 1.04 2.14 18.42
C GLU A 56 2.12 2.24 17.34
N ALA A 57 2.64 1.10 16.87
CA ALA A 57 3.62 1.08 15.79
C ALA A 57 3.06 1.63 14.48
N LEU A 58 1.84 1.23 14.07
CA LEU A 58 1.24 1.73 12.84
C LEU A 58 0.81 3.20 12.95
N ARG A 59 0.34 3.66 14.11
CA ARG A 59 0.09 5.10 14.34
C ARG A 59 1.36 5.93 14.19
N ALA A 60 2.51 5.40 14.57
CA ALA A 60 3.80 6.08 14.38
C ALA A 60 4.20 6.20 12.90
N LEU A 61 3.55 5.45 11.99
CA LEU A 61 3.68 5.63 10.54
C LEU A 61 2.71 6.68 9.96
N ASP A 62 1.78 7.19 10.77
CA ASP A 62 0.66 8.02 10.30
C ASP A 62 -0.11 7.33 9.15
N ILE A 63 -0.45 6.05 9.35
CA ILE A 63 -1.09 5.26 8.27
C ILE A 63 -2.39 5.92 7.78
N PRO A 64 -2.51 6.16 6.47
CA PRO A 64 -3.55 7.04 5.93
C PRO A 64 -4.88 6.32 5.71
N ASN A 65 -4.84 5.04 5.34
CA ASN A 65 -6.01 4.19 5.14
C ASN A 65 -5.63 2.72 5.35
N LEU A 66 -6.65 1.89 5.57
CA LEU A 66 -6.53 0.43 5.67
C LEU A 66 -7.60 -0.25 4.82
N ARG A 67 -7.17 -1.08 3.86
CA ARG A 67 -8.03 -1.88 2.98
C ARG A 67 -8.38 -3.23 3.62
N TRP A 68 -9.66 -3.59 3.66
CA TRP A 68 -10.21 -4.81 4.30
C TRP A 68 -11.58 -5.18 3.67
N PRO A 69 -12.09 -6.45 3.69
CA PRO A 69 -11.57 -7.68 4.32
C PRO A 69 -10.56 -8.44 3.46
N GLY A 70 -10.15 -7.81 2.38
CA GLY A 70 -8.98 -8.14 1.58
C GLY A 70 -9.25 -8.98 0.35
N GLY A 71 -8.24 -9.15 -0.48
CA GLY A 71 -8.35 -9.41 -1.92
C GLY A 71 -9.31 -10.54 -2.27
N CYS A 72 -8.80 -11.77 -2.35
CA CYS A 72 -9.62 -12.91 -2.73
C CYS A 72 -10.69 -13.27 -1.70
N PHE A 73 -10.49 -12.91 -0.43
CA PHE A 73 -11.48 -13.13 0.62
C PHE A 73 -12.73 -12.26 0.46
N ALA A 74 -12.61 -10.99 0.02
CA ALA A 74 -13.71 -10.04 -0.07
C ALA A 74 -14.82 -10.52 -1.00
N ASP A 75 -14.48 -11.11 -2.16
CA ASP A 75 -15.47 -11.65 -3.11
C ASP A 75 -16.09 -12.99 -2.67
N ARG A 76 -15.85 -13.41 -1.43
CA ARG A 76 -16.57 -14.50 -0.73
C ARG A 76 -17.10 -14.09 0.64
N TYR A 77 -16.82 -12.86 1.06
CA TYR A 77 -17.25 -12.38 2.35
C TYR A 77 -18.70 -11.90 2.27
N HIS A 78 -19.52 -12.41 3.19
CA HIS A 78 -20.89 -11.97 3.39
C HIS A 78 -20.98 -11.17 4.68
N TRP A 79 -20.93 -9.84 4.59
CA TRP A 79 -20.68 -8.96 5.74
C TRP A 79 -21.62 -9.14 6.94
N ARG A 80 -22.85 -9.59 6.69
CA ARG A 80 -23.85 -9.88 7.74
C ARG A 80 -23.40 -11.01 8.67
N GLU A 81 -22.52 -11.89 8.20
CA GLU A 81 -21.91 -12.95 9.00
C GLU A 81 -20.88 -12.42 10.00
N GLY A 82 -20.33 -11.23 9.76
CA GLY A 82 -19.36 -10.56 10.65
C GLY A 82 -19.97 -9.48 11.56
N VAL A 83 -21.29 -9.50 11.81
CA VAL A 83 -21.95 -8.56 12.73
C VAL A 83 -22.91 -9.30 13.67
N GLY A 84 -23.34 -8.63 14.75
CA GLY A 84 -24.13 -9.25 15.81
C GLY A 84 -23.28 -9.92 16.89
N PRO A 85 -23.92 -10.64 17.83
CA PRO A 85 -23.24 -11.34 18.92
C PRO A 85 -22.16 -12.28 18.37
N ARG A 86 -20.92 -12.11 18.85
CA ARG A 86 -19.72 -12.76 18.28
C ARG A 86 -19.81 -14.28 18.33
N GLU A 87 -20.39 -14.80 19.40
CA GLU A 87 -20.61 -16.23 19.64
C GLU A 87 -21.66 -16.87 18.73
N GLU A 88 -22.52 -16.06 18.07
CA GLU A 88 -23.54 -16.52 17.13
C GLU A 88 -23.09 -16.40 15.66
N ARG A 89 -21.93 -15.76 15.40
CA ARG A 89 -21.42 -15.57 14.04
C ARG A 89 -21.06 -16.93 13.42
N PRO A 90 -21.45 -17.17 12.16
CA PRO A 90 -21.15 -18.44 11.50
C PRO A 90 -19.66 -18.52 11.19
N LYS A 91 -19.13 -19.74 11.20
CA LYS A 91 -17.76 -20.03 10.77
C LYS A 91 -17.75 -20.37 9.28
N LEU A 92 -16.72 -19.94 8.57
CA LEU A 92 -16.45 -20.38 7.20
C LEU A 92 -15.05 -21.00 7.08
N ILE A 93 -14.84 -21.75 6.00
CA ILE A 93 -13.52 -22.26 5.65
C ILE A 93 -12.92 -21.29 4.64
N ASN A 94 -11.78 -20.70 4.98
CA ASN A 94 -11.03 -19.86 4.07
C ASN A 94 -10.35 -20.73 3.00
N THR A 95 -11.05 -20.97 1.90
CA THR A 95 -10.62 -21.93 0.88
C THR A 95 -9.42 -21.48 0.06
N HIS A 96 -9.18 -20.16 -0.04
CA HIS A 96 -8.01 -19.64 -0.76
C HIS A 96 -6.75 -19.75 0.11
N TRP A 97 -6.88 -19.54 1.42
CA TRP A 97 -5.75 -19.38 2.34
C TRP A 97 -5.62 -20.53 3.32
N GLY A 98 -5.21 -21.69 2.80
CA GLY A 98 -4.82 -22.86 3.61
C GLY A 98 -5.97 -23.64 4.23
N GLY A 99 -7.23 -23.33 3.90
CA GLY A 99 -8.40 -24.04 4.43
C GLY A 99 -8.62 -23.82 5.93
N ALA A 100 -8.09 -22.73 6.48
CA ALA A 100 -8.25 -22.39 7.88
C ALA A 100 -9.72 -22.05 8.20
N VAL A 101 -10.13 -22.32 9.43
CA VAL A 101 -11.44 -21.90 9.93
C VAL A 101 -11.37 -20.42 10.25
N GLU A 102 -12.20 -19.64 9.57
CA GLU A 102 -12.51 -18.25 9.85
C GLU A 102 -13.77 -18.23 10.71
N ASP A 103 -13.69 -17.68 11.91
CA ASP A 103 -14.82 -17.67 12.85
C ASP A 103 -15.61 -16.36 12.88
N ASN A 104 -15.24 -15.39 12.01
CA ASN A 104 -15.85 -14.07 11.91
C ASN A 104 -15.84 -13.28 13.23
N SER A 105 -14.95 -13.63 14.17
CA SER A 105 -14.83 -12.92 15.43
C SER A 105 -14.35 -11.48 15.25
N PHE A 106 -13.59 -11.24 14.18
CA PHE A 106 -13.29 -9.90 13.67
C PHE A 106 -14.16 -9.62 12.44
N GLY A 107 -15.08 -8.66 12.54
CA GLY A 107 -15.96 -8.26 11.44
C GLY A 107 -16.08 -6.76 11.31
N THR A 108 -17.23 -6.28 10.83
CA THR A 108 -17.40 -4.86 10.48
C THR A 108 -17.14 -3.93 11.68
N HIS A 109 -17.65 -4.25 12.86
CA HIS A 109 -17.48 -3.39 14.04
C HIS A 109 -16.04 -3.36 14.52
N GLU A 110 -15.39 -4.53 14.56
CA GLU A 110 -13.99 -4.63 14.98
C GLU A 110 -13.05 -3.94 13.98
N PHE A 111 -13.29 -4.04 12.67
CA PHE A 111 -12.55 -3.31 11.65
C PHE A 111 -12.69 -1.79 11.78
N MET A 112 -13.92 -1.29 11.94
CA MET A 112 -14.13 0.14 12.11
C MET A 112 -13.51 0.67 13.41
N ALA A 113 -13.55 -0.11 14.50
CA ALA A 113 -12.86 0.23 15.74
C ALA A 113 -11.33 0.26 15.57
N LEU A 114 -10.76 -0.67 14.78
CA LEU A 114 -9.35 -0.65 14.41
C LEU A 114 -8.98 0.63 13.65
N CYS A 115 -9.75 1.02 12.64
CA CYS A 115 -9.54 2.28 11.91
C CYS A 115 -9.61 3.51 12.85
N GLU A 116 -10.58 3.55 13.77
CA GLU A 116 -10.69 4.63 14.77
C GLU A 116 -9.47 4.68 15.72
N LEU A 117 -8.97 3.52 16.18
CA LEU A 117 -7.77 3.44 17.01
C LEU A 117 -6.51 3.91 16.28
N LEU A 118 -6.38 3.54 15.01
CA LEU A 118 -5.26 3.93 14.14
C LEU A 118 -5.34 5.40 13.72
N GLY A 119 -6.53 6.00 13.70
CA GLY A 119 -6.77 7.29 13.05
C GLY A 119 -6.68 7.21 11.53
N ALA A 120 -6.95 6.04 10.95
CA ALA A 120 -6.84 5.75 9.52
C ALA A 120 -8.22 5.75 8.84
N ASP A 121 -8.25 6.16 7.57
CA ASP A 121 -9.46 6.07 6.75
C ASP A 121 -9.81 4.60 6.42
N ALA A 122 -11.08 4.23 6.53
CA ALA A 122 -11.54 2.90 6.14
C ALA A 122 -11.63 2.77 4.61
N TYR A 123 -10.97 1.74 4.06
CA TYR A 123 -11.18 1.27 2.70
C TYR A 123 -11.83 -0.12 2.74
N VAL A 124 -13.12 -0.18 2.44
CA VAL A 124 -13.89 -1.43 2.44
C VAL A 124 -13.98 -1.99 1.02
N SER A 125 -13.59 -3.25 0.82
CA SER A 125 -13.76 -3.97 -0.45
C SER A 125 -15.06 -4.78 -0.43
N GLY A 126 -16.04 -4.39 -1.27
CA GLY A 126 -17.31 -5.08 -1.37
C GLY A 126 -17.25 -6.33 -2.26
N ASN A 127 -18.19 -7.25 -2.05
CA ASN A 127 -18.28 -8.52 -2.78
C ASN A 127 -19.11 -8.37 -4.06
N ILE A 128 -18.48 -8.50 -5.24
CA ILE A 128 -19.19 -8.63 -6.53
C ILE A 128 -19.25 -10.10 -6.97
N GLY A 129 -18.17 -10.85 -6.74
CA GLY A 129 -18.00 -12.20 -7.31
C GLY A 129 -19.07 -13.20 -6.89
N SER A 130 -19.46 -13.17 -5.61
CA SER A 130 -20.48 -14.08 -5.06
C SER A 130 -21.59 -13.39 -4.28
N GLY A 131 -21.49 -12.08 -4.10
CA GLY A 131 -22.47 -11.26 -3.41
C GLY A 131 -23.62 -10.80 -4.32
N THR A 132 -24.49 -9.96 -3.76
CA THR A 132 -25.59 -9.32 -4.50
C THR A 132 -25.53 -7.80 -4.42
N VAL A 133 -26.14 -7.12 -5.38
CA VAL A 133 -26.28 -5.65 -5.38
C VAL A 133 -26.91 -5.16 -4.06
N GLN A 134 -27.97 -5.84 -3.60
CA GLN A 134 -28.65 -5.49 -2.36
C GLN A 134 -27.73 -5.67 -1.14
N GLU A 135 -26.94 -6.74 -1.11
CA GLU A 135 -26.02 -7.01 -0.01
C GLU A 135 -24.98 -5.90 0.15
N MET A 136 -24.36 -5.47 -0.96
CA MET A 136 -23.37 -4.39 -0.94
C MET A 136 -24.01 -3.05 -0.54
N SER A 137 -25.17 -2.72 -1.12
CA SER A 137 -25.91 -1.50 -0.79
C SER A 137 -26.35 -1.47 0.69
N ASP A 138 -26.88 -2.58 1.20
CA ASP A 138 -27.25 -2.73 2.61
C ASP A 138 -26.02 -2.53 3.53
N TRP A 139 -24.81 -2.91 3.09
CA TRP A 139 -23.59 -2.73 3.88
C TRP A 139 -23.19 -1.25 3.98
N VAL A 140 -23.24 -0.53 2.86
CA VAL A 140 -23.00 0.91 2.82
C VAL A 140 -24.00 1.63 3.73
N GLU A 141 -25.29 1.28 3.65
CA GLU A 141 -26.34 1.86 4.50
C GLU A 141 -26.09 1.55 5.99
N TYR A 142 -25.70 0.31 6.30
CA TYR A 142 -25.37 -0.11 7.66
C TYR A 142 -24.24 0.74 8.24
N LEU A 143 -23.17 0.96 7.48
CA LEU A 143 -22.00 1.71 7.90
C LEU A 143 -22.28 3.21 8.02
N THR A 144 -22.96 3.80 7.04
CA THR A 144 -22.98 5.27 6.84
C THR A 144 -24.34 5.93 7.08
N GLY A 145 -25.42 5.16 7.24
CA GLY A 145 -26.78 5.68 7.39
C GLY A 145 -26.99 6.47 8.69
N ALA A 146 -27.31 7.76 8.57
CA ALA A 146 -27.56 8.69 9.68
C ALA A 146 -29.04 8.77 10.15
N GLY A 147 -29.95 8.01 9.54
CA GLY A 147 -31.40 8.08 9.78
C GLY A 147 -32.00 6.88 10.51
N GLN A 148 -33.34 6.78 10.46
CA GLN A 148 -34.09 5.58 10.80
C GLN A 148 -34.25 4.73 9.53
N SER A 149 -33.62 3.57 9.54
CA SER A 149 -33.68 2.62 8.45
C SER A 149 -33.36 1.23 8.99
N ARG A 150 -33.72 0.19 8.23
CA ARG A 150 -33.50 -1.19 8.65
C ARG A 150 -32.02 -1.46 8.97
N MET A 151 -31.09 -0.92 8.17
CA MET A 151 -29.65 -1.15 8.38
C MET A 151 -29.06 -0.25 9.45
N ALA A 152 -29.49 1.01 9.55
CA ALA A 152 -29.06 1.88 10.64
C ALA A 152 -29.52 1.33 12.00
N ASP A 153 -30.77 0.86 12.12
CA ASP A 153 -31.29 0.29 13.36
C ASP A 153 -30.58 -1.02 13.73
N LEU A 154 -30.20 -1.85 12.74
CA LEU A 154 -29.37 -3.03 12.97
C LEU A 154 -27.99 -2.65 13.52
N ARG A 155 -27.35 -1.59 13.00
CA ARG A 155 -26.07 -1.09 13.51
C ARG A 155 -26.19 -0.66 14.98
N ARG A 156 -27.26 0.08 15.32
CA ARG A 156 -27.56 0.51 16.70
C ARG A 156 -27.76 -0.67 17.63
N ALA A 157 -28.52 -1.67 17.20
CA ALA A 157 -28.75 -2.89 17.96
C ALA A 157 -27.45 -3.66 18.24
N ASN A 158 -26.47 -3.56 17.33
CA ASN A 158 -25.14 -4.14 17.48
C ASN A 158 -24.14 -3.26 18.24
N GLY A 159 -24.60 -2.17 18.89
CA GLY A 159 -23.78 -1.39 19.81
C GLY A 159 -23.14 -0.13 19.24
N ARG A 160 -23.42 0.24 17.98
CA ARG A 160 -22.95 1.51 17.40
C ARG A 160 -24.13 2.41 17.01
N ASP A 161 -24.30 3.50 17.76
CA ASP A 161 -25.39 4.44 17.51
C ASP A 161 -25.18 5.28 16.24
N GLU A 162 -24.12 6.09 16.25
CA GLU A 162 -23.76 6.99 15.16
C GLU A 162 -23.17 6.25 13.95
N PRO A 163 -23.41 6.69 12.71
CA PRO A 163 -22.75 6.13 11.55
C PRO A 163 -21.22 6.30 11.62
N TRP A 164 -20.51 5.50 10.84
CA TRP A 164 -19.10 5.73 10.55
C TRP A 164 -18.93 6.55 9.27
N THR A 165 -17.73 7.10 9.10
CA THR A 165 -17.28 7.61 7.81
C THR A 165 -16.50 6.51 7.10
N VAL A 166 -16.89 6.18 5.88
CA VAL A 166 -16.20 5.20 5.03
C VAL A 166 -15.88 5.91 3.72
N PRO A 167 -14.68 6.50 3.58
CA PRO A 167 -14.37 7.29 2.40
C PRO A 167 -14.11 6.42 1.17
N PHE A 168 -13.53 5.22 1.30
CA PHE A 168 -13.14 4.40 0.15
C PHE A 168 -13.92 3.09 0.06
N TRP A 169 -14.43 2.78 -1.13
CA TRP A 169 -15.25 1.60 -1.38
C TRP A 169 -14.81 0.86 -2.65
N GLY A 170 -14.34 -0.38 -2.50
CA GLY A 170 -13.93 -1.24 -3.61
C GLY A 170 -15.12 -1.96 -4.22
N LEU A 171 -15.26 -1.88 -5.54
CA LEU A 171 -16.30 -2.57 -6.31
C LEU A 171 -15.76 -3.93 -6.78
N GLY A 172 -15.72 -4.90 -5.85
CA GLY A 172 -15.09 -6.19 -6.08
C GLY A 172 -13.56 -6.13 -6.00
N ASN A 173 -12.93 -7.29 -6.09
CA ASN A 173 -11.48 -7.46 -6.15
C ASN A 173 -11.10 -8.53 -7.18
N GLU A 174 -9.98 -8.33 -7.90
CA GLU A 174 -9.41 -9.31 -8.85
C GLU A 174 -10.47 -10.08 -9.65
N ALA A 175 -11.41 -9.34 -10.24
CA ALA A 175 -12.56 -9.94 -10.91
C ALA A 175 -12.15 -10.82 -12.10
N TRP A 176 -10.98 -10.56 -12.70
CA TRP A 176 -10.32 -11.40 -13.71
C TRP A 176 -9.88 -12.77 -13.18
N GLY A 177 -9.68 -12.91 -11.88
CA GLY A 177 -9.16 -14.10 -11.21
C GLY A 177 -10.11 -14.63 -10.13
N CYS A 178 -9.68 -14.58 -8.87
CA CYS A 178 -10.40 -15.19 -7.75
C CYS A 178 -11.78 -14.55 -7.49
N GLY A 179 -12.01 -13.31 -7.93
CA GLY A 179 -13.28 -12.60 -7.84
C GLY A 179 -14.34 -13.03 -8.86
N GLY A 180 -14.07 -13.98 -9.76
CA GLY A 180 -15.09 -14.54 -10.64
C GLY A 180 -14.65 -14.98 -12.04
N ASN A 181 -13.36 -14.91 -12.36
CA ASN A 181 -12.82 -15.24 -13.70
C ASN A 181 -13.56 -14.51 -14.83
N MET A 182 -13.87 -13.24 -14.60
CA MET A 182 -14.67 -12.41 -15.50
C MET A 182 -13.81 -11.88 -16.64
N ARG A 183 -14.45 -11.64 -17.79
CA ARG A 183 -13.89 -10.75 -18.82
C ARG A 183 -14.08 -9.30 -18.38
N SER A 184 -13.17 -8.40 -18.76
CA SER A 184 -13.23 -6.96 -18.45
C SER A 184 -14.60 -6.34 -18.74
N VAL A 185 -15.20 -6.65 -19.90
CA VAL A 185 -16.52 -6.13 -20.30
C VAL A 185 -17.66 -6.60 -19.40
N THR A 186 -17.60 -7.84 -18.93
CA THR A 186 -18.62 -8.39 -18.02
C THR A 186 -18.47 -7.78 -16.63
N TYR A 187 -17.24 -7.60 -16.17
CA TYR A 187 -16.97 -6.88 -14.93
C TYR A 187 -17.44 -5.43 -15.00
N ALA A 188 -17.15 -4.71 -16.09
CA ALA A 188 -17.57 -3.32 -16.26
C ALA A 188 -19.09 -3.14 -16.12
N ASP A 189 -19.89 -4.02 -16.74
CA ASP A 189 -21.36 -4.00 -16.58
C ASP A 189 -21.81 -4.24 -15.13
N LEU A 190 -21.16 -5.17 -14.43
CA LEU A 190 -21.46 -5.45 -13.02
C LEU A 190 -21.03 -4.29 -12.11
N ALA A 191 -19.83 -3.74 -12.28
CA ALA A 191 -19.34 -2.60 -11.52
C ALA A 191 -20.26 -1.39 -11.69
N ARG A 192 -20.77 -1.14 -12.90
CA ARG A 192 -21.78 -0.11 -13.16
C ARG A 192 -23.05 -0.36 -12.35
N GLN A 193 -23.56 -1.58 -12.38
CA GLN A 193 -24.77 -1.93 -11.66
C GLN A 193 -24.60 -1.83 -10.14
N PHE A 194 -23.55 -2.43 -9.57
CA PHE A 194 -23.29 -2.42 -8.13
C PHE A 194 -22.97 -1.01 -7.62
N GLY A 195 -22.08 -0.28 -8.31
CA GLY A 195 -21.67 1.06 -7.92
C GLY A 195 -22.82 2.07 -7.89
N THR A 196 -23.84 1.90 -8.76
CA THR A 196 -25.05 2.75 -8.78
C THR A 196 -25.78 2.74 -7.44
N PHE A 197 -25.76 1.63 -6.69
CA PHE A 197 -26.46 1.51 -5.40
C PHE A 197 -25.53 1.70 -4.19
N CYS A 198 -24.28 2.11 -4.44
CA CYS A 198 -23.31 2.46 -3.40
C CYS A 198 -23.31 3.98 -3.20
N GLU A 199 -24.25 4.46 -2.38
CA GLU A 199 -24.37 5.86 -1.99
C GLU A 199 -24.18 6.00 -0.48
N SER A 200 -23.27 6.88 -0.06
CA SER A 200 -23.06 7.17 1.35
C SER A 200 -24.32 7.81 1.95
N GLY A 201 -24.75 7.30 3.10
CA GLY A 201 -25.81 7.91 3.90
C GLY A 201 -25.35 9.09 4.75
N GLY A 202 -24.05 9.43 4.71
CA GLY A 202 -23.42 10.51 5.45
C GLY A 202 -23.06 11.73 4.60
N ALA A 203 -22.43 12.73 5.22
CA ALA A 203 -21.99 13.95 4.52
C ALA A 203 -20.78 13.74 3.61
N THR A 204 -19.96 12.71 3.88
CA THR A 204 -18.81 12.34 3.06
C THR A 204 -19.25 11.35 1.99
N PRO A 205 -19.16 11.70 0.69
CA PRO A 205 -19.47 10.76 -0.38
C PRO A 205 -18.44 9.63 -0.41
N LEU A 206 -18.84 8.48 -0.99
CA LEU A 206 -17.90 7.40 -1.25
C LEU A 206 -17.00 7.78 -2.42
N HIS A 207 -15.71 7.46 -2.29
CA HIS A 207 -14.77 7.33 -3.38
C HIS A 207 -14.71 5.86 -3.77
N ARG A 208 -15.41 5.50 -4.84
CA ARG A 208 -15.56 4.14 -5.33
C ARG A 208 -14.39 3.79 -6.26
N ILE A 209 -13.86 2.59 -6.08
CA ILE A 209 -12.69 2.08 -6.79
C ILE A 209 -13.12 0.83 -7.56
N ALA A 210 -13.09 0.90 -8.89
CA ALA A 210 -13.32 -0.26 -9.73
C ALA A 210 -12.09 -1.18 -9.72
N ALA A 211 -12.30 -2.49 -9.56
CA ALA A 211 -11.29 -3.52 -9.70
C ALA A 211 -10.70 -3.50 -11.12
N GLY A 212 -9.48 -3.00 -11.25
CA GLY A 212 -8.81 -2.89 -12.54
C GLY A 212 -7.84 -4.03 -12.81
N ALA A 213 -6.73 -3.68 -13.44
CA ALA A 213 -5.90 -4.62 -14.18
C ALA A 213 -4.97 -5.47 -13.30
N ASP A 214 -4.73 -6.71 -13.71
CA ASP A 214 -3.57 -7.50 -13.29
C ASP A 214 -2.35 -7.07 -14.10
N THR A 215 -1.29 -6.64 -13.43
CA THR A 215 0.00 -6.29 -14.04
C THR A 215 -0.14 -5.42 -15.32
N MET A 216 0.24 -5.94 -16.49
CA MET A 216 0.29 -5.21 -17.77
C MET A 216 -0.98 -5.36 -18.62
N ASP A 217 -2.09 -5.86 -18.07
CA ASP A 217 -3.36 -5.98 -18.79
C ASP A 217 -4.02 -4.60 -19.01
N THR A 218 -3.46 -3.82 -19.92
CA THR A 218 -3.97 -2.49 -20.28
C THR A 218 -5.30 -2.55 -21.03
N GLU A 219 -5.69 -3.71 -21.57
CA GLU A 219 -7.01 -3.91 -22.19
C GLU A 219 -8.12 -3.86 -21.13
N TRP A 220 -7.86 -4.39 -19.93
CA TRP A 220 -8.78 -4.25 -18.80
C TRP A 220 -8.98 -2.78 -18.42
N THR A 221 -7.89 -2.02 -18.28
CA THR A 221 -7.93 -0.58 -18.00
C THR A 221 -8.68 0.18 -19.09
N GLU A 222 -8.37 -0.08 -20.36
CA GLU A 222 -9.06 0.54 -21.50
C GLU A 222 -10.56 0.26 -21.47
N THR A 223 -10.96 -0.98 -21.16
CA THR A 223 -12.37 -1.37 -21.07
C THR A 223 -13.12 -0.53 -20.05
N LEU A 224 -12.55 -0.34 -18.85
CA LEU A 224 -13.17 0.49 -17.81
C LEU A 224 -13.19 1.98 -18.19
N MET A 225 -12.14 2.48 -18.84
CA MET A 225 -12.09 3.88 -19.28
C MET A 225 -13.09 4.20 -20.40
N ARG A 226 -13.38 3.25 -21.29
CA ARG A 226 -14.37 3.42 -22.36
C ARG A 226 -15.80 3.61 -21.86
N VAL A 227 -16.10 3.21 -20.62
CA VAL A 227 -17.42 3.42 -20.00
C VAL A 227 -17.72 4.91 -19.80
N ILE A 228 -16.70 5.75 -19.60
CA ILE A 228 -16.85 7.19 -19.35
C ILE A 228 -17.65 7.88 -20.46
N PRO A 229 -17.18 7.91 -21.73
CA PRO A 229 -17.93 8.54 -22.81
C PRO A 229 -19.27 7.86 -23.12
N GLU A 230 -19.44 6.56 -22.82
CA GLU A 230 -20.72 5.87 -22.99
C GLU A 230 -21.79 6.36 -22.01
N MET A 231 -21.42 6.61 -20.75
CA MET A 231 -22.34 7.05 -19.71
C MET A 231 -22.65 8.54 -19.82
N ASP A 232 -21.67 9.37 -20.19
CA ASP A 232 -21.85 10.82 -20.40
C ASP A 232 -22.83 11.15 -21.53
N ALA A 233 -23.10 10.20 -22.44
CA ALA A 233 -24.07 10.36 -23.51
C ALA A 233 -25.53 10.45 -23.02
N HIS A 234 -25.83 10.02 -21.78
CA HIS A 234 -27.17 10.06 -21.21
C HIS A 234 -27.24 11.05 -20.02
N PRO A 235 -28.13 12.06 -20.03
CA PRO A 235 -28.10 13.19 -19.08
C PRO A 235 -28.44 12.83 -17.61
N PHE A 236 -28.76 11.57 -17.34
CA PHE A 236 -29.11 11.05 -16.01
C PHE A 236 -28.21 9.87 -15.61
N SER A 237 -27.06 9.71 -16.27
CA SER A 237 -26.11 8.62 -16.04
C SER A 237 -24.74 9.21 -15.72
N SER A 238 -24.02 8.58 -14.79
CA SER A 238 -22.64 8.94 -14.43
C SER A 238 -21.87 7.68 -14.11
N VAL A 239 -20.58 7.66 -14.43
CA VAL A 239 -19.68 6.56 -14.06
C VAL A 239 -19.70 6.39 -12.54
N PRO A 240 -20.02 5.19 -12.01
CA PRO A 240 -20.17 5.00 -10.57
C PRO A 240 -18.85 4.59 -9.90
N TRP A 241 -17.73 5.16 -10.36
CA TRP A 241 -16.43 5.05 -9.72
C TRP A 241 -15.57 6.28 -9.98
N GLU A 242 -14.72 6.60 -9.01
CA GLU A 242 -13.82 7.74 -9.02
C GLU A 242 -12.37 7.29 -9.31
N SER A 243 -12.09 5.99 -9.25
CA SER A 243 -10.78 5.43 -9.60
C SER A 243 -10.85 3.99 -10.09
N ILE A 244 -9.76 3.56 -10.73
CA ILE A 244 -9.54 2.19 -11.18
C ILE A 244 -8.29 1.65 -10.50
N SER A 245 -8.37 0.41 -10.00
CA SER A 245 -7.23 -0.24 -9.36
C SER A 245 -6.25 -0.90 -10.35
N VAL A 246 -5.02 -1.15 -9.92
CA VAL A 246 -4.02 -1.95 -10.65
C VAL A 246 -3.25 -2.76 -9.61
N HIS A 247 -2.96 -4.03 -9.88
CA HIS A 247 -2.18 -4.88 -8.98
C HIS A 247 -0.80 -5.17 -9.57
N TYR A 248 0.24 -5.11 -8.73
CA TYR A 248 1.61 -5.44 -9.12
C TYR A 248 2.45 -6.00 -7.98
N TYR A 249 2.71 -7.31 -8.00
CA TYR A 249 3.65 -7.95 -7.09
C TYR A 249 5.06 -8.02 -7.67
N THR A 250 6.05 -7.69 -6.85
CA THR A 250 7.48 -7.80 -7.18
C THR A 250 7.93 -9.25 -6.96
N LEU A 251 8.11 -9.98 -8.06
CA LEU A 251 8.60 -11.36 -8.09
C LEU A 251 9.98 -11.40 -8.74
N GLY A 252 11.04 -11.65 -7.95
CA GLY A 252 12.39 -11.87 -8.48
C GLY A 252 12.55 -13.22 -9.20
N GLY A 253 11.70 -14.20 -8.86
CA GLY A 253 11.61 -15.51 -9.51
C GLY A 253 10.37 -15.68 -10.38
N SER A 254 9.90 -16.91 -10.51
CA SER A 254 8.65 -17.25 -11.21
C SER A 254 7.51 -17.50 -10.22
N TRP A 255 6.26 -17.49 -10.67
CA TRP A 255 5.11 -17.78 -9.80
C TRP A 255 5.23 -19.10 -9.02
N THR A 256 5.79 -20.15 -9.64
CA THR A 256 5.94 -21.47 -9.01
C THR A 256 7.26 -21.67 -8.26
N ALA A 257 8.18 -20.72 -8.35
CA ALA A 257 9.47 -20.72 -7.66
C ALA A 257 9.91 -19.26 -7.48
N LYS A 258 9.37 -18.61 -6.44
CA LYS A 258 9.50 -17.16 -6.24
C LYS A 258 10.85 -16.78 -5.67
N GLY A 259 11.47 -17.72 -4.94
CA GLY A 259 12.71 -17.51 -4.22
C GLY A 259 12.47 -17.24 -2.74
N SER A 260 13.53 -17.37 -1.95
CA SER A 260 13.50 -17.18 -0.50
C SER A 260 13.54 -15.70 -0.12
N ALA A 261 12.87 -15.35 0.97
CA ALA A 261 12.98 -14.03 1.59
C ALA A 261 14.39 -13.76 2.14
N THR A 262 15.09 -14.80 2.60
CA THR A 262 16.44 -14.73 3.21
C THR A 262 17.43 -15.70 2.55
N GLY A 263 18.74 -15.48 2.74
CA GLY A 263 19.77 -16.40 2.26
C GLY A 263 19.84 -16.56 0.74
N PHE A 264 19.38 -15.53 0.01
CA PHE A 264 19.41 -15.47 -1.44
C PHE A 264 20.82 -15.10 -1.97
N ASP A 265 21.09 -15.41 -3.23
CA ASP A 265 22.34 -15.06 -3.90
C ASP A 265 22.24 -13.72 -4.66
N GLU A 266 23.35 -13.31 -5.29
CA GLU A 266 23.43 -12.05 -6.03
C GLU A 266 22.44 -12.01 -7.20
N ASP A 267 22.26 -13.13 -7.91
CA ASP A 267 21.34 -13.22 -9.05
C ASP A 267 19.90 -12.98 -8.60
N ALA A 268 19.47 -13.60 -7.50
CA ALA A 268 18.15 -13.39 -6.91
C ALA A 268 17.96 -11.97 -6.32
N TYR A 269 19.03 -11.33 -5.83
CA TYR A 269 18.97 -9.92 -5.47
C TYR A 269 18.71 -9.05 -6.71
N TRP A 270 19.53 -9.20 -7.75
CA TRP A 270 19.43 -8.37 -8.95
C TRP A 270 18.14 -8.60 -9.73
N SER A 271 17.64 -9.84 -9.81
CA SER A 271 16.35 -10.13 -10.43
C SER A 271 15.19 -9.44 -9.70
N THR A 272 15.27 -9.37 -8.36
CA THR A 272 14.31 -8.63 -7.54
C THR A 272 14.36 -7.13 -7.82
N ILE A 273 15.55 -6.53 -7.89
CA ILE A 273 15.69 -5.10 -8.21
C ILE A 273 15.15 -4.81 -9.62
N VAL A 274 15.45 -5.66 -10.61
CA VAL A 274 14.90 -5.53 -11.97
C VAL A 274 13.37 -5.62 -11.96
N ALA A 275 12.79 -6.54 -11.17
CA ALA A 275 11.35 -6.65 -11.01
C ALA A 275 10.78 -5.39 -10.37
N ALA A 276 11.33 -4.89 -9.25
CA ALA A 276 10.85 -3.66 -8.60
C ALA A 276 10.83 -2.45 -9.54
N GLN A 277 11.84 -2.32 -10.42
CA GLN A 277 11.87 -1.25 -11.43
C GLN A 277 10.79 -1.40 -12.53
N GLY A 278 10.15 -2.56 -12.63
CA GLY A 278 8.99 -2.80 -13.50
C GLY A 278 7.74 -2.00 -13.12
N ILE A 279 7.70 -1.42 -11.92
CA ILE A 279 6.57 -0.60 -11.48
C ILE A 279 6.40 0.68 -12.32
N GLU A 280 7.49 1.34 -12.73
CA GLU A 280 7.41 2.55 -13.55
C GLU A 280 6.77 2.29 -14.93
N PRO A 281 7.27 1.34 -15.76
CA PRO A 281 6.64 1.08 -17.04
C PRO A 281 5.19 0.58 -16.91
N LEU A 282 4.86 -0.11 -15.82
CA LEU A 282 3.48 -0.51 -15.52
C LEU A 282 2.56 0.69 -15.28
N LEU A 283 2.93 1.57 -14.33
CA LEU A 283 2.13 2.76 -14.02
C LEU A 283 2.02 3.69 -15.24
N ARG A 284 3.10 3.82 -16.02
CA ARG A 284 3.09 4.62 -17.26
C ARG A 284 2.14 4.05 -18.30
N ALA A 285 2.19 2.74 -18.55
CA ALA A 285 1.33 2.11 -19.55
C ALA A 285 -0.16 2.28 -19.24
N HIS A 286 -0.55 2.11 -17.97
CA HIS A 286 -1.94 2.34 -17.56
C HIS A 286 -2.31 3.83 -17.58
N ALA A 287 -1.44 4.72 -17.10
CA ALA A 287 -1.67 6.16 -17.16
C ALA A 287 -1.83 6.65 -18.61
N ASP A 288 -1.02 6.16 -19.56
CA ASP A 288 -1.12 6.51 -20.98
C ASP A 288 -2.49 6.12 -21.55
N VAL A 289 -3.02 4.94 -21.18
CA VAL A 289 -4.37 4.51 -21.57
C VAL A 289 -5.44 5.38 -20.93
N MET A 290 -5.31 5.70 -19.65
CA MET A 290 -6.25 6.58 -18.95
C MET A 290 -6.25 7.99 -19.56
N ASP A 291 -5.10 8.55 -19.91
CA ASP A 291 -4.95 9.89 -20.51
C ASP A 291 -5.64 10.00 -21.88
N VAL A 292 -5.82 8.89 -22.62
CA VAL A 292 -6.58 8.87 -23.89
C VAL A 292 -8.06 9.17 -23.67
N HIS A 293 -8.63 8.69 -22.56
CA HIS A 293 -10.06 8.79 -22.26
C HIS A 293 -10.39 9.88 -21.22
N ASP A 294 -9.41 10.25 -20.39
CA ASP A 294 -9.49 11.24 -19.32
C ASP A 294 -8.20 12.08 -19.28
N PRO A 295 -7.98 12.99 -20.25
CA PRO A 295 -6.77 13.82 -20.29
C PRO A 295 -6.73 14.87 -19.16
N ALA A 296 -7.85 15.15 -18.51
CA ALA A 296 -7.94 16.09 -17.39
C ALA A 296 -7.54 15.46 -16.04
N LYS A 297 -7.39 14.14 -16.01
CA LYS A 297 -7.02 13.34 -14.84
C LYS A 297 -8.05 13.39 -13.71
N GLU A 298 -9.33 13.39 -14.08
CA GLU A 298 -10.47 13.37 -13.16
C GLU A 298 -10.58 12.01 -12.43
N TYR A 299 -10.27 10.91 -13.11
CA TYR A 299 -10.32 9.55 -12.54
C TYR A 299 -8.95 9.12 -12.02
N GLY A 300 -8.89 8.68 -10.77
CA GLY A 300 -7.64 8.24 -10.15
C GLY A 300 -7.20 6.84 -10.58
N MET A 301 -5.89 6.59 -10.53
CA MET A 301 -5.33 5.24 -10.49
C MET A 301 -5.03 4.88 -9.04
N VAL A 302 -5.31 3.63 -8.65
CA VAL A 302 -5.06 3.10 -7.31
C VAL A 302 -4.23 1.81 -7.41
N LEU A 303 -3.04 1.77 -6.82
CA LEU A 303 -2.21 0.55 -6.78
C LEU A 303 -2.44 -0.19 -5.45
N ASP A 304 -3.62 -0.78 -5.26
CA ASP A 304 -4.07 -1.31 -3.96
C ASP A 304 -3.65 -2.76 -3.65
N GLU A 305 -2.77 -3.34 -4.47
CA GLU A 305 -1.93 -4.48 -4.12
C GLU A 305 -0.54 -4.35 -4.74
N TRP A 306 0.46 -4.17 -3.90
CA TRP A 306 1.87 -4.21 -4.32
C TRP A 306 2.80 -4.71 -3.23
N GLY A 307 4.00 -5.12 -3.62
CA GLY A 307 5.05 -5.54 -2.68
C GLY A 307 5.71 -6.84 -3.11
N THR A 308 6.68 -7.29 -2.33
CA THR A 308 7.43 -8.52 -2.58
C THR A 308 6.62 -9.74 -2.20
N TRP A 309 6.70 -10.78 -3.03
CA TRP A 309 6.09 -12.08 -2.74
C TRP A 309 7.12 -13.20 -2.90
N TRP A 310 7.45 -13.82 -1.77
CA TRP A 310 8.42 -14.91 -1.66
C TRP A 310 7.75 -16.27 -1.51
N ASP A 311 8.55 -17.33 -1.68
CA ASP A 311 8.17 -18.62 -1.12
C ASP A 311 8.11 -18.48 0.41
N VAL A 312 7.12 -19.12 1.04
CA VAL A 312 6.91 -18.98 2.50
C VAL A 312 8.09 -19.48 3.31
N GLU A 313 8.26 -18.97 4.54
CA GLU A 313 9.33 -19.45 5.41
C GLU A 313 9.22 -20.98 5.64
N PRO A 314 10.35 -21.71 5.61
CA PRO A 314 10.35 -23.15 5.76
C PRO A 314 9.60 -23.62 7.02
N GLY A 315 8.68 -24.57 6.84
CA GLY A 315 7.89 -25.15 7.94
C GLY A 315 6.60 -24.39 8.27
N THR A 316 6.33 -23.26 7.62
CA THR A 316 5.06 -22.55 7.76
C THR A 316 3.99 -23.07 6.79
N ASN A 317 2.72 -22.72 7.04
CA ASN A 317 1.63 -23.07 6.13
C ASN A 317 1.73 -22.22 4.85
N PRO A 318 1.84 -22.83 3.65
CA PRO A 318 1.97 -22.09 2.40
C PRO A 318 0.77 -21.18 2.10
N GLY A 319 -0.42 -21.50 2.61
CA GLY A 319 -1.60 -20.65 2.44
C GLY A 319 -1.62 -19.41 3.34
N PHE A 320 -0.67 -19.27 4.28
CA PHE A 320 -0.61 -18.13 5.21
C PHE A 320 0.33 -17.03 4.74
N LEU A 321 1.11 -17.28 3.67
CA LEU A 321 1.99 -16.30 3.03
C LEU A 321 2.94 -15.58 4.01
N PHE A 322 3.36 -16.28 5.06
CA PHE A 322 4.35 -15.76 6.00
C PHE A 322 5.73 -15.84 5.35
N GLN A 323 6.38 -14.68 5.22
CA GLN A 323 7.73 -14.52 4.71
C GLN A 323 8.49 -13.54 5.61
N GLN A 324 9.81 -13.67 5.68
CA GLN A 324 10.64 -12.66 6.34
C GLN A 324 10.74 -11.37 5.49
N ASN A 325 11.25 -10.29 6.10
CA ASN A 325 11.44 -8.99 5.46
C ASN A 325 12.87 -8.45 5.72
N THR A 326 13.57 -8.06 4.67
CA THR A 326 15.02 -7.77 4.65
C THR A 326 15.32 -6.38 4.09
N ILE A 327 16.59 -5.97 4.11
CA ILE A 327 17.06 -4.77 3.39
C ILE A 327 16.68 -4.80 1.89
N ARG A 328 16.68 -5.96 1.24
CA ARG A 328 16.20 -6.08 -0.15
C ARG A 328 14.75 -5.61 -0.29
N ASP A 329 13.88 -5.97 0.66
CA ASP A 329 12.47 -5.53 0.68
C ASP A 329 12.36 -4.02 0.94
N ALA A 330 13.24 -3.46 1.79
CA ALA A 330 13.34 -2.00 1.97
C ALA A 330 13.71 -1.28 0.66
N MET A 331 14.62 -1.84 -0.15
CA MET A 331 14.99 -1.26 -1.45
C MET A 331 13.82 -1.28 -2.43
N VAL A 332 13.00 -2.34 -2.43
CA VAL A 332 11.78 -2.39 -3.26
C VAL A 332 10.81 -1.27 -2.86
N ALA A 333 10.51 -1.13 -1.57
CA ALA A 333 9.61 -0.09 -1.09
C ALA A 333 10.13 1.32 -1.36
N ALA A 334 11.42 1.57 -1.12
CA ALA A 334 12.04 2.87 -1.37
C ALA A 334 11.96 3.26 -2.86
N TRP A 335 12.29 2.32 -3.75
CA TRP A 335 12.18 2.54 -5.19
C TRP A 335 10.75 2.82 -5.63
N HIS A 336 9.80 2.02 -5.14
CA HIS A 336 8.39 2.18 -5.47
C HIS A 336 7.88 3.56 -5.04
N PHE A 337 8.19 4.05 -3.83
CA PHE A 337 7.78 5.39 -3.41
C PHE A 337 8.36 6.49 -4.29
N ASP A 338 9.64 6.41 -4.65
CA ASP A 338 10.25 7.38 -5.55
C ASP A 338 9.50 7.45 -6.89
N VAL A 339 9.09 6.29 -7.43
CA VAL A 339 8.24 6.22 -8.63
C VAL A 339 6.83 6.74 -8.36
N PHE A 340 6.16 6.33 -7.28
CA PHE A 340 4.80 6.76 -6.96
C PHE A 340 4.68 8.29 -6.90
N HIS A 341 5.68 8.95 -6.34
CA HIS A 341 5.72 10.41 -6.27
C HIS A 341 5.82 11.07 -7.65
N ALA A 342 6.53 10.46 -8.59
CA ALA A 342 6.60 10.91 -9.97
C ALA A 342 5.26 10.78 -10.71
N PHE A 343 4.37 9.90 -10.23
CA PHE A 343 3.02 9.69 -10.74
C PHE A 343 1.91 10.33 -9.88
N ALA A 344 2.25 11.23 -8.94
CA ALA A 344 1.29 11.81 -7.99
C ALA A 344 0.12 12.58 -8.63
N ASP A 345 0.22 12.93 -9.92
CA ASP A 345 -0.85 13.57 -10.67
C ASP A 345 -1.94 12.60 -11.15
N ARG A 346 -1.68 11.29 -11.14
CA ARG A 346 -2.59 10.22 -11.58
C ARG A 346 -2.78 9.13 -10.52
N LEU A 347 -1.70 8.67 -9.90
CA LEU A 347 -1.72 7.68 -8.81
C LEU A 347 -2.15 8.39 -7.52
N ARG A 348 -3.34 8.04 -7.01
CA ARG A 348 -3.96 8.72 -5.86
C ARG A 348 -3.85 7.93 -4.56
N MET A 349 -3.70 6.62 -4.66
CA MET A 349 -3.61 5.71 -3.52
C MET A 349 -2.78 4.49 -3.92
N ALA A 350 -2.10 3.90 -2.94
CA ALA A 350 -1.50 2.58 -3.07
C ALA A 350 -1.58 1.84 -1.73
N ASN A 351 -1.66 0.51 -1.76
CA ASN A 351 -1.76 -0.31 -0.56
C ASN A 351 -0.77 -1.46 -0.63
N ILE A 352 0.19 -1.47 0.29
CA ILE A 352 1.17 -2.55 0.35
C ILE A 352 0.54 -3.84 0.89
N ALA A 353 0.86 -4.96 0.26
CA ALA A 353 0.39 -6.28 0.60
C ALA A 353 1.43 -7.02 1.46
N GLN A 354 1.16 -7.37 2.71
CA GLN A 354 0.06 -6.90 3.57
C GLN A 354 0.62 -6.23 4.82
N THR A 355 -0.21 -5.92 5.81
CA THR A 355 0.22 -5.05 6.92
C THR A 355 0.98 -5.79 8.02
N VAL A 356 0.50 -6.97 8.41
CA VAL A 356 1.05 -7.75 9.54
C VAL A 356 1.17 -9.23 9.14
N ASN A 357 2.31 -9.87 9.43
CA ASN A 357 2.59 -11.31 9.24
C ASN A 357 2.43 -11.90 7.83
N VAL A 358 2.01 -11.13 6.83
CA VAL A 358 1.62 -11.62 5.51
C VAL A 358 2.33 -10.80 4.45
N LEU A 359 2.99 -11.49 3.51
CA LEU A 359 3.73 -10.88 2.40
C LEU A 359 4.73 -9.83 2.91
N GLN A 360 4.78 -8.63 2.30
CA GLN A 360 5.75 -7.59 2.65
C GLN A 360 5.30 -6.77 3.87
N ALA A 361 5.16 -7.46 5.00
CA ALA A 361 4.60 -6.90 6.23
C ALA A 361 5.40 -5.72 6.81
N MET A 362 4.68 -4.77 7.43
CA MET A 362 5.28 -3.75 8.29
C MET A 362 5.75 -4.38 9.60
N LEU A 363 4.94 -5.28 10.14
CA LEU A 363 5.11 -5.84 11.46
C LEU A 363 5.01 -7.35 11.41
N LEU A 364 5.87 -8.01 12.18
CA LEU A 364 5.80 -9.45 12.42
C LEU A 364 5.52 -9.67 13.90
N THR A 365 4.54 -10.51 14.21
CA THR A 365 4.23 -10.89 15.59
C THR A 365 4.61 -12.34 15.82
N ASP A 366 5.08 -12.62 17.03
CA ASP A 366 5.26 -13.99 17.50
C ASP A 366 3.88 -14.62 17.78
N PRO A 367 3.56 -15.78 17.16
CA PRO A 367 2.27 -16.44 17.34
C PRO A 367 1.98 -16.88 18.79
N ASP A 368 3.01 -17.01 19.63
CA ASP A 368 2.86 -17.35 21.06
C ASP A 368 2.63 -16.10 21.95
N GLY A 369 2.30 -14.96 21.35
CA GLY A 369 2.07 -13.69 22.05
C GLY A 369 3.36 -13.00 22.51
N GLY A 370 4.48 -13.37 21.91
CA GLY A 370 5.79 -12.76 22.12
C GLY A 370 5.96 -11.39 21.45
N GLU A 371 7.21 -10.96 21.32
CA GLU A 371 7.59 -9.63 20.84
C GLU A 371 7.11 -9.35 19.39
N MET A 372 6.58 -8.14 19.16
CA MET A 372 6.32 -7.61 17.84
C MET A 372 7.59 -6.96 17.28
N VAL A 373 7.88 -7.21 16.00
CA VAL A 373 9.08 -6.74 15.31
C VAL A 373 8.71 -5.78 14.19
N ARG A 374 9.44 -4.67 14.09
CA ARG A 374 9.36 -3.73 12.95
C ARG A 374 10.26 -4.20 11.84
N THR A 375 9.74 -4.30 10.62
CA THR A 375 10.53 -4.76 9.49
C THR A 375 11.37 -3.62 8.87
N PRO A 376 12.40 -3.94 8.08
CA PRO A 376 13.06 -2.94 7.23
C PRO A 376 12.08 -2.13 6.37
N THR A 377 11.01 -2.75 5.84
CA THR A 377 9.96 -2.02 5.13
C THR A 377 9.21 -1.01 6.02
N TYR A 378 8.89 -1.34 7.28
CA TYR A 378 8.31 -0.36 8.23
C TYR A 378 9.15 0.91 8.34
N HIS A 379 10.48 0.76 8.38
CA HIS A 379 11.37 1.89 8.51
C HIS A 379 11.41 2.78 7.26
N VAL A 380 11.25 2.21 6.06
CA VAL A 380 11.09 3.00 4.83
C VAL A 380 9.80 3.82 4.86
N PHE A 381 8.67 3.24 5.31
CA PHE A 381 7.43 4.00 5.50
C PHE A 381 7.62 5.13 6.51
N GLU A 382 8.24 4.85 7.66
CA GLU A 382 8.47 5.85 8.72
C GLU A 382 9.32 7.03 8.23
N MET A 383 10.40 6.74 7.50
CA MET A 383 11.31 7.76 6.99
C MET A 383 10.69 8.62 5.89
N ASN A 384 9.65 8.12 5.20
CA ASN A 384 8.97 8.81 4.11
C ASN A 384 7.78 9.69 4.56
N ARG A 385 7.37 9.66 5.84
CA ARG A 385 6.17 10.39 6.33
C ARG A 385 6.11 11.87 5.96
N GLY A 386 7.25 12.53 5.81
CA GLY A 386 7.30 13.94 5.41
C GLY A 386 6.79 14.21 3.98
N HIS A 387 6.64 13.17 3.15
CA HIS A 387 6.02 13.26 1.83
C HIS A 387 4.47 13.23 1.89
N HIS A 388 3.86 12.83 3.01
CA HIS A 388 2.40 12.74 3.13
C HIS A 388 1.74 14.11 2.89
N ASP A 389 0.90 14.20 1.85
CA ASP A 389 0.22 15.43 1.40
C ASP A 389 1.19 16.60 1.11
N ALA A 390 2.46 16.29 0.80
CA ALA A 390 3.47 17.26 0.42
C ALA A 390 3.35 17.62 -1.06
N THR A 391 3.85 18.80 -1.45
CA THR A 391 3.92 19.20 -2.86
C THR A 391 5.15 18.57 -3.49
N SER A 392 5.00 17.77 -4.55
CA SER A 392 6.16 17.17 -5.22
C SER A 392 7.06 18.25 -5.84
N LEU A 393 8.35 17.98 -5.86
CA LEU A 393 9.35 18.82 -6.51
C LEU A 393 10.04 17.98 -7.59
N PRO A 394 10.11 18.44 -8.84
CA PRO A 394 10.79 17.72 -9.91
C PRO A 394 12.22 17.38 -9.52
N ALA A 395 12.54 16.09 -9.50
CA ALA A 395 13.86 15.56 -9.24
C ALA A 395 14.33 14.76 -10.48
N VAL A 396 15.51 15.10 -10.99
CA VAL A 396 16.15 14.38 -12.10
C VAL A 396 17.38 13.67 -11.57
N VAL A 397 17.40 12.35 -11.74
CA VAL A 397 18.52 11.49 -11.33
C VAL A 397 19.34 11.11 -12.56
N ALA A 398 20.65 11.33 -12.49
CA ALA A 398 21.62 10.90 -13.49
C ALA A 398 22.77 10.19 -12.79
N GLY A 399 23.00 8.92 -13.11
CA GLY A 399 23.96 8.10 -12.38
C GLY A 399 24.36 6.85 -13.16
N PRO A 400 25.15 5.98 -12.53
CA PRO A 400 25.56 4.73 -13.13
C PRO A 400 24.35 3.79 -13.33
N VAL A 401 24.50 2.94 -14.34
CA VAL A 401 23.59 1.84 -14.62
C VAL A 401 24.34 0.52 -14.50
N ARG A 402 23.62 -0.55 -14.19
CA ARG A 402 24.12 -1.93 -14.23
C ARG A 402 23.40 -2.71 -15.30
N ARG A 403 24.13 -3.58 -15.99
CA ARG A 403 23.52 -4.52 -16.94
C ARG A 403 23.16 -5.82 -16.22
N VAL A 404 21.87 -6.14 -16.14
CA VAL A 404 21.34 -7.38 -15.58
C VAL A 404 20.48 -8.05 -16.64
N ASP A 405 20.78 -9.31 -17.00
CA ASP A 405 20.04 -10.08 -18.02
C ASP A 405 19.76 -9.33 -19.33
N GLY A 406 20.72 -8.53 -19.78
CA GLY A 406 20.62 -7.77 -21.02
C GLY A 406 19.85 -6.45 -20.93
N ARG A 407 19.32 -6.08 -19.75
CA ARG A 407 18.70 -4.78 -19.47
C ARG A 407 19.68 -3.88 -18.72
N GLU A 408 19.71 -2.60 -19.06
CA GLU A 408 20.40 -1.58 -18.26
C GLU A 408 19.42 -1.04 -17.22
N ILE A 409 19.78 -1.15 -15.95
CA ILE A 409 18.98 -0.65 -14.83
C ILE A 409 19.73 0.46 -14.09
N PRO A 410 19.08 1.60 -13.77
CA PRO A 410 19.65 2.58 -12.86
C PRO A 410 19.93 1.99 -11.49
N LEU A 411 21.02 2.44 -10.86
CA LEU A 411 21.44 2.01 -9.53
C LEU A 411 20.98 2.93 -8.39
N ALA A 412 20.39 4.08 -8.74
CA ALA A 412 19.88 5.02 -7.76
C ALA A 412 18.55 5.63 -8.22
N SER A 413 17.70 5.93 -7.25
CA SER A 413 16.46 6.69 -7.41
C SER A 413 16.40 7.78 -6.33
N ALA A 414 15.55 8.78 -6.57
CA ALA A 414 15.31 9.85 -5.63
C ALA A 414 13.96 10.51 -5.89
N SER A 415 13.38 11.07 -4.84
CA SER A 415 12.21 11.94 -4.92
C SER A 415 12.37 13.12 -3.97
N ALA A 416 11.64 14.20 -4.24
CA ALA A 416 11.68 15.40 -3.42
C ALA A 416 10.29 15.99 -3.27
N SER A 417 10.02 16.58 -2.11
CA SER A 417 8.76 17.29 -1.85
C SER A 417 8.92 18.40 -0.83
N ALA A 418 8.02 19.38 -0.85
CA ALA A 418 7.96 20.46 0.13
C ALA A 418 6.66 20.45 0.93
N LYS A 419 6.78 20.66 2.25
CA LYS A 419 5.65 20.82 3.18
C LYS A 419 6.10 21.64 4.39
N ASP A 420 5.26 22.56 4.87
CA ASP A 420 5.48 23.34 6.09
C ASP A 420 6.86 24.04 6.16
N GLY A 421 7.33 24.58 5.03
CA GLY A 421 8.62 25.29 4.93
C GLY A 421 9.85 24.38 4.96
N ARG A 422 9.67 23.07 4.86
CA ARG A 422 10.73 22.07 4.77
C ARG A 422 10.67 21.34 3.44
N VAL A 423 11.84 20.93 2.96
CA VAL A 423 11.98 19.99 1.86
C VAL A 423 12.46 18.66 2.41
N LEU A 424 11.86 17.58 1.95
CA LEU A 424 12.32 16.21 2.16
C LEU A 424 12.81 15.66 0.83
N VAL A 425 14.02 15.11 0.80
CA VAL A 425 14.58 14.39 -0.35
C VAL A 425 14.83 12.95 0.06
N SER A 426 14.20 11.99 -0.61
CA SER A 426 14.50 10.56 -0.51
C SER A 426 15.61 10.19 -1.49
N LEU A 427 16.51 9.31 -1.08
CA LEU A 427 17.67 8.87 -1.85
C LEU A 427 17.85 7.37 -1.68
N THR A 428 17.90 6.63 -2.78
CA THR A 428 18.02 5.17 -2.76
C THR A 428 19.26 4.74 -3.54
N ASN A 429 20.08 3.87 -2.96
CA ASN A 429 21.14 3.13 -3.67
C ASN A 429 20.78 1.64 -3.66
N VAL A 430 20.43 1.10 -4.83
CA VAL A 430 20.12 -0.34 -4.97
C VAL A 430 21.34 -1.18 -5.33
N ASP A 431 22.53 -0.58 -5.45
CA ASP A 431 23.74 -1.35 -5.72
C ASP A 431 24.01 -2.35 -4.59
N LEU A 432 24.32 -3.58 -4.97
CA LEU A 432 24.54 -4.68 -4.04
C LEU A 432 25.83 -4.49 -3.23
N ASP A 433 26.90 -3.98 -3.86
CA ASP A 433 28.26 -4.04 -3.33
C ASP A 433 28.96 -2.68 -3.29
N GLU A 434 28.59 -1.76 -4.18
CA GLU A 434 29.33 -0.52 -4.39
C GLU A 434 28.64 0.71 -3.77
N PRO A 435 29.36 1.53 -2.99
CA PRO A 435 28.84 2.80 -2.53
C PRO A 435 28.69 3.80 -3.70
N GLN A 436 27.70 4.69 -3.55
CA GLN A 436 27.44 5.78 -4.49
C GLN A 436 27.82 7.11 -3.85
N GLU A 437 28.72 7.87 -4.49
CA GLU A 437 28.87 9.29 -4.19
C GLU A 437 27.65 10.00 -4.80
N VAL A 438 26.88 10.70 -3.99
CA VAL A 438 25.67 11.40 -4.41
C VAL A 438 25.87 12.90 -4.27
N VAL A 439 25.63 13.63 -5.36
CA VAL A 439 25.61 15.09 -5.39
C VAL A 439 24.18 15.55 -5.65
N VAL A 440 23.54 16.13 -4.64
CA VAL A 440 22.21 16.73 -4.75
C VAL A 440 22.38 18.23 -4.98
N SER A 441 21.91 18.72 -6.10
CA SER A 441 21.91 20.14 -6.46
C SER A 441 20.49 20.69 -6.43
N PHE A 442 20.30 21.84 -5.80
CA PHE A 442 19.03 22.55 -5.71
C PHE A 442 19.02 23.73 -6.67
N ARG A 443 17.97 23.85 -7.46
CA ARG A 443 17.71 25.01 -8.32
C ARG A 443 16.54 25.81 -7.76
N GLY A 444 16.52 27.12 -8.01
CA GLY A 444 15.44 27.98 -7.56
C GLY A 444 15.49 28.36 -6.07
N GLY A 445 16.51 27.92 -5.32
CA GLY A 445 16.69 28.26 -3.91
C GLY A 445 17.96 27.65 -3.31
N ARG A 446 18.24 27.99 -2.06
CA ARG A 446 19.36 27.44 -1.29
C ARG A 446 18.87 26.64 -0.10
N ALA A 447 19.43 25.45 0.08
CA ALA A 447 19.16 24.59 1.21
C ALA A 447 20.05 24.96 2.41
N VAL A 448 19.44 25.05 3.59
CA VAL A 448 20.12 25.23 4.87
C VAL A 448 19.61 24.21 5.89
N ASP A 449 20.37 24.01 6.97
CA ASP A 449 20.05 23.08 8.07
C ASP A 449 19.73 21.65 7.60
N VAL A 450 20.58 21.12 6.72
CA VAL A 450 20.42 19.77 6.18
C VAL A 450 20.72 18.74 7.26
N VAL A 451 19.73 17.90 7.57
CA VAL A 451 19.87 16.74 8.45
C VAL A 451 19.45 15.50 7.70
N GLY A 452 20.17 14.39 7.88
CA GLY A 452 19.88 13.15 7.18
C GLY A 452 19.71 11.97 8.12
N ARG A 453 18.97 10.97 7.65
CA ARG A 453 18.85 9.64 8.26
C ARG A 453 19.08 8.59 7.18
N ILE A 454 19.58 7.43 7.57
CA ILE A 454 19.87 6.32 6.64
C ILE A 454 19.48 4.98 7.24
N LEU A 455 18.90 4.13 6.41
CA LEU A 455 18.63 2.72 6.63
C LEU A 455 19.54 1.90 5.70
N THR A 456 20.34 1.01 6.26
CA THR A 456 21.26 0.11 5.55
C THR A 456 21.66 -1.04 6.48
N ALA A 457 22.43 -2.00 5.98
CA ALA A 457 23.04 -3.06 6.78
C ALA A 457 24.33 -3.55 6.10
N ASP A 458 25.04 -4.48 6.74
CA ASP A 458 26.24 -5.09 6.15
C ASP A 458 25.91 -6.13 5.05
N ARG A 459 24.65 -6.56 4.97
CA ARG A 459 24.17 -7.59 4.04
C ARG A 459 22.77 -7.25 3.51
N PRO A 460 22.45 -7.60 2.25
CA PRO A 460 21.14 -7.35 1.67
C PRO A 460 20.02 -8.20 2.30
N ASP A 461 20.36 -9.34 2.90
CA ASP A 461 19.42 -10.24 3.58
C ASP A 461 19.31 -9.99 5.09
N ALA A 462 19.94 -8.92 5.60
CA ALA A 462 19.79 -8.51 6.99
C ALA A 462 18.33 -8.14 7.29
N HIS A 463 17.84 -8.58 8.44
CA HIS A 463 16.45 -8.47 8.84
C HIS A 463 16.30 -8.47 10.37
N ASN A 464 15.14 -8.01 10.83
CA ASN A 464 14.77 -8.04 12.23
C ASN A 464 14.00 -9.31 12.57
N ARG A 465 14.10 -9.77 13.82
CA ARG A 465 13.38 -10.96 14.33
C ARG A 465 13.22 -10.88 15.85
N PRO A 466 12.33 -11.67 16.47
CA PRO A 466 12.25 -11.72 17.92
C PRO A 466 13.61 -12.03 18.56
N GLY A 467 13.98 -11.28 19.61
CA GLY A 467 15.29 -11.35 20.25
C GLY A 467 16.44 -10.59 19.55
N ASP A 468 16.19 -10.06 18.36
CA ASP A 468 17.08 -9.15 17.61
C ASP A 468 16.22 -8.16 16.79
N ALA A 469 15.28 -7.51 17.48
CA ALA A 469 14.17 -6.80 16.87
C ALA A 469 14.55 -5.46 16.22
N ASP A 470 15.75 -4.95 16.54
CA ASP A 470 16.30 -3.67 16.06
C ASP A 470 17.65 -3.86 15.33
N ALA A 471 17.94 -5.02 14.75
CA ALA A 471 19.19 -5.25 14.01
C ALA A 471 19.37 -4.30 12.81
N VAL A 472 18.26 -3.96 12.15
CA VAL A 472 18.15 -3.09 11.00
C VAL A 472 17.17 -1.97 11.33
N HIS A 473 17.71 -0.76 11.56
CA HIS A 473 16.92 0.43 11.89
C HIS A 473 17.60 1.70 11.34
N PRO A 474 16.85 2.80 11.15
CA PRO A 474 17.44 4.05 10.67
C PRO A 474 18.37 4.69 11.70
N VAL A 475 19.52 5.17 11.25
CA VAL A 475 20.50 5.93 12.05
C VAL A 475 20.75 7.32 11.43
N PRO A 476 21.36 8.28 12.14
CA PRO A 476 21.78 9.55 11.54
C PRO A 476 22.71 9.32 10.34
N LEU A 477 22.48 10.07 9.25
CA LEU A 477 23.38 10.07 8.10
C LEU A 477 24.52 11.06 8.34
N GLU A 478 25.72 10.52 8.53
CA GLU A 478 26.95 11.29 8.73
C GLU A 478 27.60 11.68 7.39
N GLY A 479 28.53 12.65 7.42
CA GLY A 479 29.35 12.99 6.25
C GLY A 479 28.62 13.76 5.14
N ILE A 480 27.54 14.47 5.47
CA ILE A 480 26.86 15.37 4.54
C ILE A 480 27.70 16.64 4.38
N GLU A 481 28.26 16.84 3.20
CA GLU A 481 29.05 18.02 2.85
C GLU A 481 28.18 19.05 2.12
N THR A 482 28.10 20.27 2.62
CA THR A 482 27.44 21.37 1.89
C THR A 482 28.31 21.82 0.72
N THR A 483 27.71 21.94 -0.46
CA THR A 483 28.34 22.50 -1.66
C THR A 483 27.80 23.90 -1.96
N ALA A 484 28.25 24.54 -3.04
CA ALA A 484 27.75 25.86 -3.43
C ALA A 484 26.24 25.84 -3.72
N ASP A 485 25.77 24.77 -4.38
CA ASP A 485 24.42 24.66 -4.93
C ASP A 485 23.62 23.49 -4.30
N GLY A 486 24.13 22.85 -3.24
CA GLY A 486 23.40 21.79 -2.54
C GLY A 486 24.27 20.98 -1.58
N VAL A 487 24.23 19.65 -1.68
CA VAL A 487 24.98 18.74 -0.80
C VAL A 487 25.66 17.60 -1.56
N ARG A 488 26.74 17.09 -1.00
CA ARG A 488 27.42 15.86 -1.39
C ARG A 488 27.42 14.91 -0.20
N LEU A 489 27.20 13.62 -0.45
CA LEU A 489 27.25 12.56 0.55
C LEU A 489 27.60 11.22 -0.10
N THR A 490 27.84 10.20 0.70
CA THR A 490 28.05 8.83 0.21
C THR A 490 26.94 7.94 0.73
N LEU A 491 26.26 7.24 -0.17
CA LEU A 491 25.33 6.16 0.18
C LEU A 491 26.08 4.83 0.13
N PRO A 492 26.12 4.07 1.24
CA PRO A 492 26.52 2.67 1.23
C PRO A 492 25.71 1.83 0.24
N PRO A 493 26.17 0.62 -0.10
CA PRO A 493 25.37 -0.36 -0.83
C PRO A 493 24.00 -0.59 -0.17
N HIS A 494 22.99 -0.95 -0.96
CA HIS A 494 21.64 -1.33 -0.53
C HIS A 494 21.11 -0.45 0.62
N SER A 495 21.05 0.85 0.35
CA SER A 495 20.72 1.86 1.37
C SER A 495 19.63 2.82 0.92
N PHE A 496 18.85 3.27 1.90
CA PHE A 496 17.82 4.28 1.75
C PHE A 496 18.08 5.41 2.73
N ALA A 497 18.12 6.64 2.24
CA ALA A 497 18.33 7.82 3.06
C ALA A 497 17.26 8.88 2.81
N THR A 498 17.02 9.69 3.82
CA THR A 498 16.23 10.91 3.67
C THR A 498 17.01 12.11 4.18
N LEU A 499 16.89 13.23 3.46
CA LEU A 499 17.44 14.53 3.83
C LEU A 499 16.28 15.49 4.11
N SER A 500 16.20 16.02 5.33
CA SER A 500 15.32 17.14 5.66
C SER A 500 16.13 18.43 5.68
N LEU A 501 15.62 19.46 5.00
CA LEU A 501 16.28 20.76 4.91
C LEU A 501 15.26 21.89 4.95
N ARG A 502 15.72 23.11 5.25
CA ARG A 502 14.94 24.34 5.13
C ARG A 502 15.38 25.12 3.89
N LEU A 503 14.45 25.85 3.30
CA LEU A 503 14.76 26.83 2.27
C LEU A 503 15.22 28.12 2.93
N GLU A 504 16.35 28.67 2.48
CA GLU A 504 16.75 30.03 2.85
C GLU A 504 15.70 31.03 2.36
N ALA A 505 15.32 31.96 3.25
CA ALA A 505 14.20 32.89 3.05
C ALA A 505 14.48 34.01 2.05
#